data_AF-A0AAE4JNE8-F1
#
_entry.id   AF-A0AAE4JNE8-F1
#
_cell.length_a   1.000
_cell.length_b   1.000
_cell.length_c   1.000
_cell.angle_alpha   90.00
_cell.angle_beta   90.00
_cell.angle_gamma   90.00
#
_symmetry.space_group_name_H-M   'P 1'
#
loop_
_entity.id
_entity.type
_entity.pdbx_description
1 polymer ?
#
loop_
_entity_poly.entity_id
_entity_poly.type
_entity_poly.pdbx_seq_one_letter_code
_entity_poly.pdbx_strand_id
1 'polypeptide(L)'
;MKKAITVLLNGWVWAVVFFGLWMFSLLSAEKSEGQHKDNVITEKQKVIDNAYTSIDIFDRVAAANANRSMRIEAKSQEKQIEYRTIIRKEPTCNLYIPQPVSDGLLSHVYAIRESAMRSAPGIADTTGAGTAATRRLTYCQAVEWIEPLLMALDKANGQLMDIRKADAERNGKAQSQ
;
A
#
# COMPACT_ATOMS: atom_id res chain seq x y z
N MET A 1 -62.07 60.49 -8.63
CA MET A 1 -60.70 60.72 -8.09
C MET A 1 -60.26 59.71 -7.04
N LYS A 2 -61.10 59.28 -6.08
CA LYS A 2 -60.70 58.33 -5.01
C LYS A 2 -60.30 56.91 -5.47
N LYS A 3 -60.88 56.38 -6.57
CA LYS A 3 -60.56 55.05 -7.10
C LYS A 3 -59.20 54.95 -7.82
N ALA A 4 -58.70 56.04 -8.40
CA ALA A 4 -57.41 56.06 -9.09
C ALA A 4 -56.23 56.04 -8.10
N ILE A 5 -56.40 56.73 -6.96
CA ILE A 5 -55.40 56.80 -5.90
C ILE A 5 -55.21 55.44 -5.20
N THR A 6 -56.28 54.67 -5.03
CA THR A 6 -56.22 53.33 -4.41
C THR A 6 -55.52 52.29 -5.29
N VAL A 7 -55.65 52.37 -6.61
CA VAL A 7 -54.95 51.49 -7.56
C VAL A 7 -53.45 51.79 -7.60
N LEU A 8 -53.06 53.07 -7.56
CA LEU A 8 -51.65 53.47 -7.51
C LEU A 8 -50.97 53.07 -6.19
N LEU A 9 -51.67 53.22 -5.06
CA LEU A 9 -51.16 52.80 -3.75
C LEU A 9 -51.02 51.27 -3.65
N ASN A 10 -52.02 50.50 -4.09
CA ASN A 10 -51.92 49.03 -4.08
C ASN A 10 -50.83 48.53 -5.04
N GLY A 11 -50.70 49.12 -6.22
CA GLY A 11 -49.65 48.74 -7.18
C GLY A 11 -48.25 48.95 -6.61
N TRP A 12 -48.03 50.04 -5.88
CA TRP A 12 -46.74 50.31 -5.24
C TRP A 12 -46.43 49.33 -4.11
N VAL A 13 -47.41 48.97 -3.29
CA VAL A 13 -47.24 47.95 -2.23
C VAL A 13 -46.83 46.60 -2.82
N TRP A 14 -47.47 46.18 -3.92
CA TRP A 14 -47.10 44.94 -4.61
C TRP A 14 -45.70 44.99 -5.24
N ALA A 15 -45.29 46.15 -5.76
CA ALA A 15 -43.94 46.33 -6.29
C ALA A 15 -42.86 46.18 -5.21
N VAL A 16 -43.09 46.74 -4.01
CA VAL A 16 -42.14 46.61 -2.87
C VAL A 16 -42.05 45.17 -2.39
N VAL A 17 -43.17 44.45 -2.31
CA VAL A 17 -43.18 43.03 -1.92
C VAL A 17 -42.46 42.17 -2.94
N PHE A 18 -42.67 42.41 -4.23
CA PHE A 18 -42.02 41.65 -5.30
C PHE A 18 -40.50 41.87 -5.30
N PHE A 19 -40.05 43.12 -5.15
CA PHE A 19 -38.62 43.43 -5.02
C PHE A 19 -38.00 42.85 -3.74
N GLY A 20 -38.73 42.86 -2.62
CA GLY A 20 -38.28 42.24 -1.37
C GLY A 20 -38.08 40.73 -1.51
N LEU A 21 -39.04 40.03 -2.12
CA LEU A 21 -38.92 38.59 -2.40
C LEU A 21 -37.82 38.28 -3.42
N TRP A 22 -37.62 39.13 -4.42
CA TRP A 22 -36.56 38.99 -5.41
C TRP A 22 -35.17 39.17 -4.78
N MET A 23 -34.97 40.23 -3.99
CA MET A 23 -33.72 40.45 -3.24
C MET A 23 -33.46 39.37 -2.20
N PHE A 24 -34.49 38.90 -1.50
CA PHE A 24 -34.36 37.81 -0.54
C PHE A 24 -33.96 36.48 -1.21
N SER A 25 -34.51 36.20 -2.40
CA SER A 25 -34.12 35.01 -3.19
C SER A 25 -32.67 35.09 -3.66
N LEU A 26 -32.22 36.29 -4.08
CA LEU A 26 -30.85 36.54 -4.54
C LEU A 26 -29.84 36.41 -3.38
N LEU A 27 -30.17 36.96 -2.22
CA LEU A 27 -29.36 36.85 -0.99
C LEU A 27 -29.29 35.39 -0.47
N SER A 28 -30.38 34.64 -0.60
CA SER A 28 -30.43 33.23 -0.18
C SER A 28 -29.57 32.32 -1.07
N ALA A 29 -29.49 32.61 -2.38
CA ALA A 29 -28.65 31.85 -3.31
C ALA A 29 -27.16 32.00 -2.99
N GLU A 30 -26.69 33.23 -2.75
CA GLU A 30 -25.29 33.53 -2.42
C GLU A 30 -24.84 32.84 -1.11
N LYS A 31 -25.70 32.84 -0.10
CA LYS A 31 -25.42 32.15 1.17
C LYS A 31 -25.32 30.63 1.00
N SER A 32 -26.19 30.04 0.18
CA SER A 32 -26.14 28.59 -0.10
C SER A 32 -24.90 28.19 -0.89
N GLU A 33 -24.47 29.02 -1.84
CA GLU A 33 -23.27 28.78 -2.65
C GLU A 33 -21.99 28.94 -1.83
N GLY A 34 -21.92 29.94 -0.94
CA GLY A 34 -20.81 30.10 0.00
C GLY A 34 -20.65 28.89 0.92
N GLN A 35 -21.75 28.46 1.56
CA GLN A 35 -21.74 27.25 2.39
C GLN A 35 -21.39 25.98 1.60
N HIS A 36 -21.78 25.90 0.32
CA HIS A 36 -21.46 24.79 -0.59
C HIS A 36 -20.03 24.85 -1.18
N LYS A 37 -19.36 25.99 -1.15
CA LYS A 37 -17.94 26.09 -1.51
C LYS A 37 -17.07 25.73 -0.30
N ASP A 38 -17.43 26.23 0.88
CA ASP A 38 -16.69 26.00 2.12
C ASP A 38 -16.66 24.52 2.52
N ASN A 39 -17.77 23.80 2.39
CA ASN A 39 -17.83 22.37 2.69
C ASN A 39 -16.98 21.54 1.70
N VAL A 40 -17.00 21.87 0.40
CA VAL A 40 -16.18 21.19 -0.63
C VAL A 40 -14.70 21.47 -0.44
N ILE A 41 -14.31 22.70 -0.09
CA ILE A 41 -12.92 23.05 0.21
C ILE A 41 -12.44 22.32 1.47
N THR A 42 -13.27 22.28 2.51
CA THR A 42 -12.95 21.59 3.77
C THR A 42 -12.82 20.07 3.55
N GLU A 43 -13.72 19.47 2.76
CA GLU A 43 -13.66 18.05 2.41
C GLU A 43 -12.39 17.73 1.61
N LYS A 44 -12.06 18.54 0.60
CA LYS A 44 -10.83 18.37 -0.18
C LYS A 44 -9.58 18.53 0.69
N GLN A 45 -9.55 19.52 1.58
CA GLN A 45 -8.44 19.73 2.51
C GLN A 45 -8.27 18.51 3.45
N LYS A 46 -9.37 17.96 3.98
CA LYS A 46 -9.33 16.76 4.84
C LYS A 46 -8.78 15.54 4.08
N VAL A 47 -9.14 15.35 2.81
CA VAL A 47 -8.60 14.26 1.99
C VAL A 47 -7.11 14.43 1.71
N ILE A 48 -6.67 15.66 1.41
CA ILE A 48 -5.27 15.99 1.12
C ILE A 48 -4.41 15.78 2.37
N ASP A 49 -4.82 16.29 3.53
CA ASP A 49 -4.06 16.15 4.78
C ASP A 49 -3.99 14.69 5.25
N ASN A 50 -5.07 13.91 5.05
CA ASN A 50 -5.09 12.48 5.32
C ASN A 50 -4.18 11.68 4.35
N ALA A 51 -4.08 12.12 3.09
CA ALA A 51 -3.17 11.52 2.12
C ALA A 51 -1.70 11.78 2.48
N TYR A 52 -1.34 13.03 2.84
CA TYR A 52 0.04 13.37 3.23
C TYR A 52 0.49 12.65 4.51
N THR A 53 -0.37 12.57 5.52
CA THR A 53 -0.06 11.86 6.76
C THR A 53 0.11 10.35 6.53
N SER A 54 -0.61 9.77 5.57
CA SER A 54 -0.42 8.37 5.18
C SER A 54 0.96 8.15 4.56
N ILE A 55 1.38 9.02 3.62
CA ILE A 55 2.68 8.93 2.94
C ILE A 55 3.84 9.05 3.94
N ASP A 56 3.79 10.03 4.86
CA ASP A 56 4.84 10.20 5.89
C ASP A 56 5.01 8.96 6.77
N ILE A 57 3.90 8.35 7.20
CA ILE A 57 3.93 7.12 8.00
C ILE A 57 4.59 5.99 7.21
N PHE A 58 4.21 5.79 5.95
CA PHE A 58 4.80 4.75 5.11
C PHE A 58 6.28 4.99 4.83
N ASP A 59 6.69 6.21 4.52
CA ASP A 59 8.10 6.54 4.26
C ASP A 59 8.97 6.29 5.49
N ARG A 60 8.52 6.74 6.67
CA ARG A 60 9.24 6.51 7.93
C ARG A 60 9.38 5.03 8.25
N VAL A 61 8.30 4.27 8.07
CA VAL A 61 8.27 2.82 8.33
C VAL A 61 9.14 2.07 7.32
N ALA A 62 9.11 2.46 6.04
CA ALA A 62 9.94 1.90 5.00
C ALA A 62 11.44 2.13 5.26
N ALA A 63 11.82 3.35 5.69
CA ALA A 63 13.21 3.67 6.04
C ALA A 63 13.72 2.85 7.24
N ALA A 64 12.90 2.70 8.28
CA ALA A 64 13.22 1.87 9.44
C ALA A 64 13.39 0.38 9.06
N ASN A 65 12.49 -0.13 8.21
CA ASN A 65 12.55 -1.49 7.71
C ASN A 65 13.79 -1.73 6.83
N ALA A 66 14.16 -0.76 5.97
CA ALA A 66 15.36 -0.86 5.13
C ALA A 66 16.62 -0.99 5.99
N ASN A 67 16.76 -0.16 7.04
CA ASN A 67 17.89 -0.24 7.96
C ASN A 67 17.93 -1.58 8.73
N ARG A 68 16.77 -2.08 9.20
CA ARG A 68 16.67 -3.40 9.83
C ARG A 68 17.07 -4.52 8.86
N SER A 69 16.60 -4.45 7.62
CA SER A 69 16.88 -5.43 6.57
C SER A 69 18.37 -5.51 6.25
N MET A 70 19.08 -4.38 6.20
CA MET A 70 20.54 -4.36 6.04
C MET A 70 21.27 -5.06 7.19
N ARG A 71 20.83 -4.86 8.43
CA ARG A 71 21.42 -5.52 9.60
C ARG A 71 21.18 -7.03 9.61
N ILE A 72 19.97 -7.47 9.25
CA ILE A 72 19.62 -8.89 9.11
C ILE A 72 20.49 -9.53 8.03
N GLU A 73 20.69 -8.83 6.91
CA GLU A 73 21.52 -9.31 5.81
C GLU A 73 22.98 -9.49 6.21
N ALA A 74 23.58 -8.48 6.85
CA ALA A 74 24.97 -8.57 7.31
C ALA A 74 25.17 -9.77 8.25
N LYS A 75 24.28 -9.95 9.23
CA LYS A 75 24.32 -11.08 10.18
C LYS A 75 24.15 -12.43 9.48
N SER A 76 23.28 -12.50 8.49
CA SER A 76 23.02 -13.75 7.77
C SER A 76 24.14 -14.09 6.79
N GLN A 77 24.80 -13.09 6.18
CA GLN A 77 25.99 -13.33 5.34
C GLN A 77 27.13 -13.95 6.16
N GLU A 78 27.37 -13.47 7.38
CA GLU A 78 28.36 -14.05 8.29
C GLU A 78 28.06 -15.53 8.58
N LYS A 79 26.81 -15.84 8.92
CA LYS A 79 26.36 -17.23 9.13
C LYS A 79 26.46 -18.09 7.88
N GLN A 80 26.14 -17.56 6.71
CA GLN A 80 26.26 -18.31 5.46
C GLN A 80 27.70 -18.72 5.18
N ILE A 81 28.67 -17.83 5.47
CA ILE A 81 30.09 -18.16 5.35
C ILE A 81 30.46 -19.26 6.34
N GLU A 82 30.12 -19.09 7.62
CA GLU A 82 30.37 -20.09 8.66
C GLU A 82 29.77 -21.45 8.31
N TYR A 83 28.47 -21.49 8.01
CA TYR A 83 27.76 -22.72 7.70
C TYR A 83 28.31 -23.38 6.43
N ARG A 84 28.62 -22.62 5.38
CA ARG A 84 29.26 -23.18 4.18
C ARG A 84 30.59 -23.85 4.51
N THR A 85 31.40 -23.27 5.40
CA THR A 85 32.68 -23.90 5.79
C THR A 85 32.50 -25.18 6.60
N ILE A 86 31.44 -25.28 7.41
CA ILE A 86 31.11 -26.48 8.18
C ILE A 86 30.56 -27.56 7.24
N ILE A 87 29.52 -27.24 6.48
CA ILE A 87 28.77 -28.15 5.63
C ILE A 87 29.66 -28.78 4.55
N ARG A 88 30.64 -28.05 4.00
CA ARG A 88 31.58 -28.59 3.00
C ARG A 88 32.54 -29.66 3.53
N LYS A 89 32.71 -29.77 4.85
CA LYS A 89 33.55 -30.81 5.47
C LYS A 89 32.80 -32.12 5.66
N GLU A 90 31.48 -32.11 5.53
CA GLU A 90 30.64 -33.28 5.72
C GLU A 90 30.76 -34.27 4.55
N PRO A 91 30.85 -35.59 4.83
CA PRO A 91 31.02 -36.61 3.80
C PRO A 91 29.80 -36.74 2.87
N THR A 92 28.62 -36.35 3.34
CA THR A 92 27.35 -36.40 2.59
C THR A 92 27.19 -35.23 1.62
N CYS A 93 28.08 -34.23 1.68
CA CYS A 93 27.99 -32.98 0.94
C CYS A 93 27.78 -33.16 -0.57
N ASN A 94 28.54 -34.07 -1.17
CA ASN A 94 28.56 -34.31 -2.61
C ASN A 94 27.55 -35.37 -3.07
N LEU A 95 26.77 -35.94 -2.15
CA LEU A 95 25.73 -36.90 -2.51
C LEU A 95 24.55 -36.18 -3.17
N TYR A 96 24.00 -36.82 -4.19
CA TYR A 96 22.80 -36.34 -4.87
C TYR A 96 21.57 -36.59 -4.01
N ILE A 97 20.66 -35.61 -4.01
CA ILE A 97 19.33 -35.78 -3.45
C ILE A 97 18.54 -36.75 -4.36
N PRO A 98 17.75 -37.68 -3.81
CA PRO A 98 16.91 -38.56 -4.60
C PRO A 98 16.00 -37.79 -5.56
N GLN A 99 15.93 -38.26 -6.81
CA GLN A 99 15.20 -37.58 -7.89
C GLN A 99 13.75 -37.21 -7.55
N PRO A 100 12.94 -38.09 -6.92
CA PRO A 100 11.56 -37.74 -6.57
C PRO A 100 11.46 -36.55 -5.60
N VAL A 101 12.45 -36.35 -4.74
CA VAL A 101 12.50 -35.24 -3.79
C VAL A 101 12.83 -33.93 -4.51
N SER A 102 13.82 -33.95 -5.41
CA SER A 102 14.16 -32.76 -6.22
C SER A 102 13.04 -32.37 -7.17
N ASP A 103 12.35 -33.35 -7.77
CA ASP A 103 11.22 -33.12 -8.66
C ASP A 103 10.02 -32.53 -7.89
N GLY A 104 9.77 -33.03 -6.68
CA GLY A 104 8.76 -32.46 -5.77
C GLY A 104 9.07 -31.01 -5.38
N LEU A 105 10.33 -30.70 -5.05
CA LEU A 105 10.75 -29.32 -4.77
C LEU A 105 10.55 -28.41 -5.98
N LEU A 106 10.95 -28.85 -7.17
CA LEU A 106 10.77 -28.11 -8.41
C LEU A 106 9.30 -27.83 -8.71
N SER A 107 8.43 -28.84 -8.53
CA SER A 107 6.98 -28.69 -8.67
C SER A 107 6.43 -27.63 -7.70
N HIS A 108 6.88 -27.64 -6.44
CA HIS A 108 6.46 -26.65 -5.46
C HIS A 108 6.90 -25.22 -5.84
N VAL A 109 8.13 -25.05 -6.33
CA VAL A 109 8.60 -23.75 -6.83
C VAL A 109 7.75 -23.26 -8.00
N TYR A 110 7.38 -24.13 -8.93
CA TYR A 110 6.47 -23.76 -10.03
C TYR A 110 5.09 -23.34 -9.50
N ALA A 111 4.53 -24.04 -8.52
CA ALA A 111 3.25 -23.69 -7.92
C ALA A 111 3.30 -22.32 -7.21
N ILE A 112 4.37 -22.03 -6.48
CA ILE A 112 4.59 -20.71 -5.86
C ILE A 112 4.67 -19.64 -6.94
N ARG A 113 5.49 -19.85 -7.98
CA ARG A 113 5.65 -18.87 -9.07
C ARG A 113 4.32 -18.60 -9.77
N GLU A 114 3.55 -19.64 -10.08
CA GLU A 114 2.24 -19.51 -10.70
C GLU A 114 1.27 -18.73 -9.79
N SER A 115 1.27 -19.03 -8.49
CA SER A 115 0.43 -18.32 -7.52
C SER A 115 0.78 -16.83 -7.40
N ALA A 116 2.06 -16.48 -7.49
CA ALA A 116 2.53 -15.09 -7.47
C ALA A 116 2.18 -14.36 -8.79
N MET A 117 2.33 -15.03 -9.94
CA MET A 117 2.06 -14.44 -11.25
C MET A 117 0.57 -14.27 -11.56
N ARG A 118 -0.32 -15.12 -11.02
CA ARG A 118 -1.78 -14.95 -11.17
C ARG A 118 -2.29 -13.60 -10.68
N SER A 119 -1.63 -13.00 -9.70
CA SER A 119 -2.01 -11.70 -9.13
C SER A 119 -1.50 -10.49 -9.94
N ALA A 120 -0.55 -10.68 -10.86
CA ALA A 120 0.07 -9.60 -11.64
C ALA A 120 0.61 -10.08 -13.00
N PRO A 121 -0.25 -10.43 -13.97
CA PRO A 121 0.17 -10.98 -15.26
C PRO A 121 1.02 -10.02 -16.12
N GLY A 122 1.01 -8.71 -15.83
CA GLY A 122 1.80 -7.69 -16.52
C GLY A 122 3.22 -7.48 -15.99
N ILE A 123 3.61 -8.14 -14.89
CA ILE A 123 4.96 -8.05 -14.28
C ILE A 123 5.63 -9.43 -14.33
N ALA A 124 5.56 -10.09 -15.49
CA ALA A 124 6.33 -11.30 -15.70
C ALA A 124 7.80 -10.90 -15.92
N ASP A 125 8.63 -11.02 -14.89
CA ASP A 125 10.08 -10.87 -15.03
C ASP A 125 10.61 -11.94 -16.00
N THR A 126 11.01 -11.48 -17.19
CA THR A 126 11.61 -12.29 -18.25
C THR A 126 12.98 -12.84 -17.85
N THR A 127 13.62 -12.29 -16.81
CA THR A 127 14.95 -12.70 -16.33
C THR A 127 14.94 -14.09 -15.69
N GLY A 128 13.78 -14.55 -15.20
CA GLY A 128 13.63 -15.88 -14.59
C GLY A 128 13.39 -17.04 -15.56
N ALA A 129 13.51 -16.83 -16.88
CA ALA A 129 13.37 -17.85 -17.92
C ALA A 129 14.72 -18.51 -18.29
N GLY A 130 15.71 -18.42 -17.41
CA GLY A 130 16.94 -19.20 -17.56
C GLY A 130 16.61 -20.69 -17.65
N THR A 131 17.24 -21.37 -18.60
CA THR A 131 17.17 -22.83 -18.73
C THR A 131 17.44 -23.47 -17.38
N ALA A 132 16.50 -24.29 -16.89
CA ALA A 132 16.71 -25.09 -15.69
C ALA A 132 18.00 -25.89 -15.90
N ALA A 133 19.03 -25.58 -15.11
CA ALA A 133 20.31 -26.26 -15.26
C ALA A 133 20.07 -27.77 -15.06
N THR A 134 20.51 -28.60 -16.01
CA THR A 134 20.40 -30.08 -15.97
C THR A 134 21.19 -30.73 -14.82
N ARG A 135 21.64 -29.95 -13.84
CA ARG A 135 22.45 -30.41 -12.71
C ARG A 135 21.54 -30.91 -11.60
N ARG A 136 21.78 -32.15 -11.14
CA ARG A 136 21.10 -32.73 -9.98
C ARG A 136 21.52 -31.98 -8.71
N LEU A 137 20.54 -31.68 -7.85
CA LEU A 137 20.77 -30.98 -6.59
C LEU A 137 21.52 -31.90 -5.60
N THR A 138 22.56 -31.38 -4.96
CA THR A 138 23.28 -32.09 -3.89
C THR A 138 22.77 -31.68 -2.51
N TYR A 139 23.03 -32.51 -1.49
CA TYR A 139 22.67 -32.17 -0.11
C TYR A 139 23.33 -30.86 0.35
N CYS A 140 24.61 -30.64 0.04
CA CYS A 140 25.26 -29.36 0.34
C CYS A 140 24.57 -28.18 -0.33
N GLN A 141 24.23 -28.31 -1.61
CA GLN A 141 23.52 -27.25 -2.32
C GLN A 141 22.17 -26.98 -1.68
N ALA A 142 21.41 -27.97 -1.22
CA ALA A 142 20.14 -27.71 -0.53
C ALA A 142 20.34 -27.01 0.82
N VAL A 143 21.29 -27.45 1.64
CA VAL A 143 21.53 -26.88 2.98
C VAL A 143 22.06 -25.45 2.89
N GLU A 144 22.87 -25.12 1.88
CA GLU A 144 23.36 -23.75 1.66
C GLU A 144 22.22 -22.72 1.45
N TRP A 145 21.00 -23.16 1.09
CA TRP A 145 19.85 -22.26 0.89
C TRP A 145 19.05 -22.00 2.17
N ILE A 146 19.27 -22.76 3.25
CA ILE A 146 18.47 -22.64 4.48
C ILE A 146 18.61 -21.23 5.08
N GLU A 147 19.85 -20.77 5.28
CA GLU A 147 20.11 -19.46 5.89
C GLU A 147 19.62 -18.29 5.00
N PRO A 148 19.88 -18.26 3.67
CA PRO A 148 19.25 -17.31 2.77
C PRO A 148 17.71 -17.29 2.83
N LEU A 149 17.07 -18.46 2.91
CA LEU A 149 15.61 -18.55 2.99
C LEU A 149 15.07 -18.04 4.33
N LEU A 150 15.73 -18.35 5.43
CA LEU A 150 15.39 -17.82 6.75
C LEU A 150 15.55 -16.30 6.80
N MET A 151 16.59 -15.76 6.18
CA MET A 151 16.81 -14.32 6.05
C MET A 151 15.68 -13.65 5.24
N ALA A 152 15.31 -14.22 4.10
CA ALA A 152 14.21 -13.71 3.29
C ALA A 152 12.88 -13.73 4.05
N LEU A 153 12.61 -14.80 4.80
CA LEU A 153 11.43 -14.92 5.63
C LEU A 153 11.39 -13.90 6.78
N ASP A 154 12.53 -13.67 7.46
CA ASP A 154 12.65 -12.67 8.53
C ASP A 154 12.39 -11.26 7.99
N LYS A 155 12.98 -10.91 6.83
CA LYS A 155 12.72 -9.64 6.13
C LYS A 155 11.24 -9.49 5.76
N ALA A 156 10.64 -10.51 5.15
CA ALA A 156 9.23 -10.48 4.73
C ALA A 156 8.26 -10.36 5.92
N ASN A 157 8.53 -11.08 7.02
CA ASN A 157 7.73 -10.98 8.24
C ASN A 157 7.88 -9.60 8.91
N GLY A 158 9.10 -9.05 8.94
CA GLY A 158 9.36 -7.69 9.40
C GLY A 158 8.57 -6.66 8.60
N GLN A 159 8.61 -6.75 7.27
CA GLN A 159 7.82 -5.90 6.37
C GLN A 159 6.31 -6.02 6.62
N LEU A 160 5.78 -7.23 6.79
CA LEU A 160 4.36 -7.45 7.05
C LEU A 160 3.93 -6.86 8.39
N MET A 161 4.76 -6.99 9.43
CA MET A 161 4.51 -6.36 10.73
C MET A 161 4.52 -4.83 10.63
N ASP A 162 5.49 -4.29 9.92
CA ASP A 162 5.67 -2.85 9.74
C ASP A 162 4.50 -2.25 8.93
N ILE A 163 4.02 -2.93 7.88
CA ILE A 163 2.81 -2.56 7.14
C ILE A 163 1.58 -2.56 8.06
N ARG A 164 1.36 -3.63 8.83
CA ARG A 164 0.23 -3.70 9.77
C ARG A 164 0.27 -2.57 10.80
N LYS A 165 1.46 -2.21 11.27
CA LYS A 165 1.65 -1.09 12.20
C LYS A 165 1.35 0.25 11.53
N ALA A 166 1.84 0.47 10.32
CA ALA A 166 1.55 1.67 9.53
C ALA A 166 0.05 1.83 9.28
N ASP A 167 -0.63 0.74 8.90
CA ASP A 167 -2.08 0.74 8.68
C ASP A 167 -2.87 1.02 9.98
N ALA A 168 -2.43 0.45 11.11
CA ALA A 168 -3.05 0.73 12.41
C ALA A 168 -2.86 2.19 12.84
N GLU A 169 -1.65 2.75 12.69
CA GLU A 169 -1.37 4.16 12.98
C GLU A 169 -2.19 5.10 12.08
N ARG A 170 -2.27 4.79 10.78
CA ARG A 170 -3.10 5.53 9.82
C ARG A 170 -4.58 5.50 10.20
N ASN A 171 -5.13 4.33 10.49
CA ASN A 171 -6.54 4.17 10.86
C ASN A 171 -6.87 4.84 12.20
N GLY A 172 -5.96 4.78 13.17
CA GLY A 172 -6.11 5.48 14.45
C GLY A 172 -6.13 7.01 14.29
N LYS A 173 -5.28 7.56 13.40
CA LYS A 173 -5.30 9.00 13.09
C LYS A 173 -6.56 9.42 12.35
N ALA A 174 -7.03 8.62 11.38
CA ALA A 174 -8.27 8.88 10.65
C ALA A 174 -9.52 8.89 11.55
N GLN A 175 -9.52 8.20 12.69
CA GLN A 175 -10.62 8.21 13.67
C GLN A 175 -10.54 9.37 14.68
N SER A 176 -9.37 10.01 14.81
CA SER A 176 -9.15 11.12 15.74
C SER A 176 -9.43 12.52 15.16
N GLN A 177 -9.87 12.60 13.90
CA GLN A 177 -10.13 13.83 13.12
C GLN A 177 -11.52 13.85 12.48
#